data_AF-A0A7Y7CU90-F1
#
_entry.id   AF-A0A7Y7CU90-F1
#
_cell.length_a   1.000
_cell.length_b   1.000
_cell.length_c   1.000
_cell.angle_alpha   90.00
_cell.angle_beta   90.00
_cell.angle_gamma   90.00
#
_symmetry.space_group_name_H-M   'P 1'
#
loop_
_entity.id
_entity.type
_entity.pdbx_description
1 polymer ?
#
loop_
_entity_poly.entity_id
_entity_poly.type
_entity_poly.pdbx_seq_one_letter_code
_entity_poly.pdbx_strand_id
1 'polypeptide(L)'
;MLVGTGLFALISTKTWVIPQYFLMIGIWPLLIIFGGFVSGMERPGEWVVRLGVLIGGVFLWFSLLQLQFKRRDVDSMLYLLLAGFLLHAVVGLVQSLPEPILRGWLPISNNTMLGMFQQPNLQASLMSTTVAVALYLAVTPGFVGQHWPMKTLVFLTLALASFEVVASGSRVGLLSALLVVL
;
A
#
# COMPACT_ATOMS: atom_id res chain seq x y z
N MET A 1 -1.15 -10.26 -16.66
CA MET A 1 -1.01 -11.68 -16.32
C MET A 1 -1.83 -12.07 -15.09
N LEU A 2 -1.62 -11.44 -13.93
CA LEU A 2 -2.38 -11.70 -12.68
C LEU A 2 -3.91 -11.54 -12.78
N VAL A 3 -4.39 -10.50 -13.49
CA VAL A 3 -5.83 -10.32 -13.75
C VAL A 3 -6.39 -11.49 -14.55
N GLY A 4 -5.65 -11.93 -15.57
CA GLY A 4 -6.02 -13.07 -16.40
C GLY A 4 -6.08 -14.39 -15.61
N THR A 5 -5.12 -14.62 -14.69
CA THR A 5 -5.13 -15.82 -13.84
C THR A 5 -6.28 -15.80 -12.84
N GLY A 6 -6.65 -14.64 -12.29
CA GLY A 6 -7.82 -14.52 -11.41
C GLY A 6 -9.14 -14.76 -12.14
N LEU A 7 -9.27 -14.27 -13.39
CA LEU A 7 -10.43 -14.56 -14.23
C LEU A 7 -10.49 -16.04 -14.65
N PHE A 8 -9.34 -16.64 -14.96
CA PHE A 8 -9.26 -18.07 -15.25
C PHE A 8 -9.64 -18.93 -14.04
N ALA A 9 -9.20 -18.52 -12.84
CA ALA A 9 -9.59 -19.15 -11.58
C ALA A 9 -11.11 -19.08 -11.39
N LEU A 10 -11.73 -17.91 -11.60
CA LEU A 10 -13.19 -17.73 -11.53
C LEU A 10 -13.95 -18.70 -12.46
N ILE A 11 -13.50 -18.83 -13.70
CA ILE A 11 -14.11 -19.74 -14.70
C ILE A 11 -13.94 -21.20 -14.27
N SER A 12 -12.77 -21.55 -13.72
CA SER A 12 -12.42 -22.93 -13.35
C SER A 12 -13.07 -23.39 -12.05
N THR A 13 -13.17 -22.53 -11.03
CA THR A 13 -13.71 -22.87 -9.72
C THR A 13 -15.23 -22.70 -9.62
N LYS A 14 -15.85 -21.93 -10.54
CA LYS A 14 -17.28 -21.55 -10.53
C LYS A 14 -17.76 -20.90 -9.22
N THR A 15 -16.86 -20.56 -8.31
CA THR A 15 -17.16 -19.92 -7.04
C THR A 15 -16.83 -18.45 -7.15
N TRP A 16 -17.87 -17.62 -7.01
CA TRP A 16 -17.70 -16.18 -7.08
C TRP A 16 -17.49 -15.62 -5.68
N VAL A 17 -16.26 -15.18 -5.39
CA VAL A 17 -15.93 -14.58 -4.09
C VAL A 17 -16.25 -13.09 -4.16
N ILE A 18 -17.34 -12.70 -3.51
CA ILE A 18 -17.78 -11.30 -3.43
C ILE A 18 -17.52 -10.77 -2.02
N PRO A 19 -16.76 -9.67 -1.87
CA PRO A 19 -16.53 -9.05 -0.56
C PRO A 19 -17.81 -8.39 -0.04
N GLN A 20 -17.98 -8.34 1.29
CA GLN A 20 -19.17 -7.77 1.93
C GLN A 20 -19.45 -6.31 1.50
N TYR A 21 -18.40 -5.53 1.20
CA TYR A 21 -18.49 -4.14 0.77
C TYR A 21 -18.34 -3.94 -0.74
N PHE A 22 -18.58 -4.97 -1.56
CA PHE A 22 -18.40 -4.94 -3.01
C PHE A 22 -19.11 -3.75 -3.67
N LEU A 23 -20.36 -3.45 -3.27
CA LEU A 23 -21.12 -2.33 -3.81
C LEU A 23 -20.48 -0.98 -3.48
N MET A 24 -20.00 -0.77 -2.25
CA MET A 24 -19.33 0.47 -1.86
C MET A 24 -18.04 0.68 -2.66
N ILE A 25 -17.28 -0.40 -2.88
CA ILE A 25 -16.06 -0.37 -3.69
C ILE A 25 -16.38 -0.11 -5.16
N GLY A 26 -17.46 -0.70 -5.69
CA GLY A 26 -17.93 -0.48 -7.06
C GLY A 26 -18.45 0.93 -7.34
N ILE A 27 -18.96 1.62 -6.32
CA ILE A 27 -19.41 3.02 -6.43
C ILE A 27 -18.22 3.98 -6.58
N TRP A 28 -17.06 3.65 -6.01
CA TRP A 28 -15.92 4.56 -5.99
C TRP A 28 -15.37 4.95 -7.39
N PRO A 29 -15.17 4.01 -8.35
CA PRO A 29 -14.80 4.36 -9.71
C PRO A 29 -15.83 5.28 -10.39
N LEU A 30 -17.13 5.05 -10.14
CA LEU A 30 -18.19 5.90 -10.69
C LEU A 30 -18.08 7.33 -10.17
N LEU A 31 -17.84 7.50 -8.86
CA LEU A 31 -17.65 8.83 -8.26
C LEU A 31 -16.46 9.58 -8.85
N ILE A 32 -15.36 8.89 -9.16
CA ILE A 32 -14.19 9.53 -9.81
C ILE A 32 -14.50 9.96 -11.23
N ILE A 33 -15.23 9.12 -11.99
CA ILE A 33 -15.67 9.46 -13.35
C ILE A 33 -16.51 10.73 -13.29
N PHE A 34 -17.53 10.76 -12.44
CA PHE A 34 -18.39 11.92 -12.25
C PHE A 34 -17.60 13.15 -11.77
N GLY A 35 -16.70 12.99 -10.81
CA GLY A 35 -15.84 14.08 -10.32
C GLY A 35 -14.99 14.71 -11.42
N GLY A 36 -14.43 13.89 -12.31
CA GLY A 36 -13.66 14.37 -13.47
C GLY A 36 -14.48 15.19 -14.46
N PHE A 37 -15.74 14.83 -14.69
CA PHE A 37 -16.65 15.62 -15.52
C PHE A 37 -17.01 16.96 -14.87
N VAL A 38 -17.25 16.97 -13.54
CA VAL A 38 -17.61 18.18 -12.80
C VAL A 38 -16.43 19.16 -12.68
N SER A 39 -15.20 18.67 -12.54
CA SER A 39 -14.03 19.53 -12.35
C SER A 39 -13.55 20.26 -13.61
N GLY A 40 -14.12 19.97 -14.78
CA GLY A 40 -13.62 20.45 -16.06
C GLY A 40 -12.30 19.75 -16.42
N MET A 41 -12.32 18.89 -17.45
CA MET A 41 -11.14 18.14 -17.85
C MET A 41 -10.20 19.00 -18.70
N GLU A 42 -9.21 19.65 -18.09
CA GLU A 42 -8.20 20.43 -18.81
C GLU A 42 -7.31 19.54 -19.71
N ARG A 43 -7.12 18.26 -19.34
CA ARG A 43 -6.29 17.28 -20.06
C ARG A 43 -6.95 15.91 -20.11
N PRO A 44 -7.87 15.66 -21.07
CA PRO A 44 -8.65 14.42 -21.11
C PRO A 44 -7.77 13.17 -21.31
N GLY A 45 -6.69 13.26 -22.08
CA GLY A 45 -5.78 12.13 -22.31
C GLY A 45 -5.11 11.63 -21.03
N GLU A 46 -4.51 12.52 -20.24
CA GLU A 46 -3.90 12.16 -18.95
C GLU A 46 -4.94 11.64 -17.97
N TRP A 47 -6.14 12.23 -17.97
CA TRP A 47 -7.22 11.82 -17.10
C TRP A 47 -7.69 10.38 -17.40
N VAL A 48 -7.87 10.02 -18.68
CA VAL A 48 -8.23 8.66 -19.08
C VAL A 48 -7.15 7.66 -18.66
N VAL A 49 -5.87 8.00 -18.79
CA VAL A 49 -4.78 7.14 -18.33
C VAL A 49 -4.84 6.93 -16.82
N ARG A 50 -5.03 7.99 -16.03
CA ARG A 50 -5.18 7.90 -14.57
C ARG A 50 -6.38 7.04 -14.20
N LEU A 51 -7.52 7.24 -14.87
CA LEU A 51 -8.72 6.45 -14.66
C LEU A 51 -8.48 4.97 -14.98
N GLY A 52 -7.78 4.68 -16.08
CA GLY A 52 -7.39 3.31 -16.46
C GLY A 52 -6.52 2.64 -15.40
N VAL A 53 -5.56 3.36 -14.81
CA VAL A 53 -4.74 2.85 -13.71
C VAL A 53 -5.59 2.55 -12.46
N LEU A 54 -6.52 3.45 -12.11
CA LEU A 54 -7.40 3.26 -10.95
C LEU A 54 -8.34 2.07 -11.12
N ILE A 55 -9.05 2.00 -12.26
CA ILE A 55 -9.94 0.90 -12.59
C ILE A 55 -9.15 -0.41 -12.70
N GLY A 56 -7.98 -0.37 -13.32
CA GLY A 56 -7.07 -1.51 -13.40
C GLY A 56 -6.65 -2.03 -12.02
N GLY A 57 -6.41 -1.13 -11.06
CA GLY A 57 -6.13 -1.48 -9.66
C GLY A 57 -7.31 -2.20 -8.99
N VAL A 58 -8.55 -1.73 -9.21
CA VAL A 58 -9.77 -2.39 -8.70
C VAL A 58 -9.93 -3.78 -9.31
N PHE A 59 -9.72 -3.93 -10.62
CA PHE A 59 -9.76 -5.23 -11.28
C PHE A 59 -8.67 -6.17 -10.77
N LEU A 60 -7.44 -5.68 -10.58
CA LEU A 60 -6.35 -6.46 -10.00
C LEU A 60 -6.70 -6.97 -8.61
N TRP A 61 -7.22 -6.08 -7.74
CA TRP A 61 -7.67 -6.45 -6.41
C TRP A 61 -8.77 -7.50 -6.45
N PHE A 62 -9.75 -7.33 -7.34
CA PHE A 62 -10.83 -8.30 -7.52
C PHE A 62 -10.31 -9.66 -7.97
N SER A 63 -9.37 -9.69 -8.92
CA SER A 63 -8.73 -10.91 -9.39
C SER A 63 -7.96 -11.64 -8.29
N LEU A 64 -7.31 -10.91 -7.38
CA LEU A 64 -6.61 -11.50 -6.23
C LEU A 64 -7.57 -12.22 -5.28
N LEU A 65 -8.78 -11.68 -5.07
CA LEU A 65 -9.79 -12.33 -4.24
C LEU A 65 -10.25 -13.68 -4.81
N GLN A 66 -10.32 -13.78 -6.15
CA GLN A 66 -10.75 -15.03 -6.80
C GLN A 66 -9.72 -16.17 -6.66
N LEU A 67 -8.46 -15.87 -6.34
CA LEU A 67 -7.41 -16.87 -6.18
C LEU A 67 -7.48 -17.65 -4.86
N GLN A 68 -8.34 -17.24 -3.91
CA GLN A 68 -8.61 -17.94 -2.65
C GLN A 68 -7.33 -18.44 -1.93
N PHE A 69 -6.35 -17.55 -1.77
CA PHE A 69 -5.07 -17.90 -1.15
C PHE A 69 -5.25 -18.49 0.24
N LYS A 70 -4.46 -19.52 0.56
CA LYS A 70 -4.43 -20.09 1.91
C LYS A 70 -3.82 -19.06 2.85
N ARG A 71 -4.21 -19.11 4.13
CA ARG A 71 -3.71 -18.18 5.15
C ARG A 71 -2.18 -18.10 5.20
N ARG A 72 -1.49 -19.24 5.06
CA ARG A 72 -0.03 -19.32 5.02
C ARG A 72 0.59 -18.57 3.85
N ASP A 73 -0.05 -18.62 2.68
CA ASP A 73 0.42 -17.93 1.48
C ASP A 73 0.24 -16.42 1.63
N VAL A 74 -0.91 -15.99 2.16
CA VAL A 74 -1.17 -14.58 2.50
C VAL A 74 -0.13 -14.05 3.48
N ASP A 75 0.15 -14.77 4.56
CA ASP A 75 1.15 -14.33 5.55
C ASP A 75 2.53 -14.19 4.91
N SER A 76 2.91 -15.12 4.02
CA SER A 76 4.19 -15.08 3.30
C SER A 76 4.26 -13.90 2.32
N MET A 77 3.16 -13.59 1.62
CA MET A 77 3.05 -12.41 0.75
C MET A 77 3.13 -11.11 1.56
N LEU A 78 2.56 -11.07 2.77
CA LEU A 78 2.66 -9.93 3.67
C LEU A 78 4.08 -9.69 4.16
N TYR A 79 4.85 -10.75 4.46
CA TYR A 79 6.28 -10.60 4.77
C TYR A 79 7.08 -10.06 3.59
N LEU A 80 6.77 -10.50 2.36
CA LEU A 80 7.40 -9.98 1.14
C LEU A 80 7.07 -8.49 0.93
N LEU A 81 5.79 -8.13 1.10
CA LEU A 81 5.33 -6.73 1.07
C LEU A 81 6.03 -5.88 2.13
N LEU A 82 6.16 -6.41 3.35
CA LEU A 82 6.81 -5.73 4.46
C LEU A 82 8.29 -5.47 4.18
N ALA A 83 8.99 -6.40 3.52
CA ALA A 83 10.35 -6.18 3.05
C ALA A 83 10.42 -5.04 2.02
N GLY A 84 9.46 -4.95 1.09
CA GLY A 84 9.36 -3.82 0.16
C GLY A 84 9.09 -2.50 0.89
N PHE A 85 8.19 -2.51 1.88
CA PHE A 85 7.89 -1.32 2.68
C PHE A 85 9.07 -0.86 3.53
N LEU A 86 9.91 -1.79 4.03
CA LEU A 86 11.17 -1.45 4.68
C LEU A 86 12.04 -0.60 3.76
N LEU A 87 12.18 -0.99 2.48
CA LEU A 87 12.97 -0.23 1.52
C LEU A 87 12.41 1.18 1.35
N HIS A 88 11.08 1.33 1.27
CA HIS A 88 10.44 2.64 1.21
C HIS A 88 10.68 3.50 2.46
N ALA A 89 10.71 2.89 3.65
CA ALA A 89 11.04 3.57 4.90
C ALA A 89 12.53 3.93 4.99
N VAL A 90 13.42 3.10 4.44
CA VAL A 90 14.85 3.47 4.36
C VAL A 90 15.04 4.64 3.40
N VAL A 91 14.32 4.68 2.28
CA VAL A 91 14.38 5.80 1.34
C VAL A 91 13.88 7.10 1.97
N GLY A 92 12.75 7.06 2.69
CA GLY A 92 12.21 8.23 3.39
C GLY A 92 13.18 8.74 4.47
N LEU A 93 13.76 7.83 5.25
CA LEU A 93 14.80 8.15 6.23
C LEU A 93 16.02 8.82 5.58
N VAL A 94 16.57 8.27 4.50
CA VAL A 94 17.73 8.86 3.79
C VAL A 94 17.41 10.25 3.24
N GLN A 95 16.19 10.48 2.78
CA GLN A 95 15.73 11.80 2.32
C GLN A 95 15.55 12.83 3.44
N SER A 96 15.39 12.39 4.69
CA SER A 96 15.30 13.29 5.85
C SER A 96 16.65 13.78 6.37
N LEU A 97 17.76 13.20 5.87
CA LEU A 97 19.11 13.60 6.26
C LEU A 97 19.55 14.89 5.53
N PRO A 98 20.29 15.81 6.19
CA PRO A 98 20.72 17.07 5.59
C PRO A 98 21.58 16.90 4.33
N GLU A 99 22.39 15.85 4.28
CA GLU A 99 23.15 15.43 3.12
C GLU A 99 22.78 13.99 2.74
N PRO A 100 21.77 13.79 1.87
CA PRO A 100 21.40 12.46 1.42
C PRO A 100 22.60 11.79 0.76
N ILE A 101 23.07 10.70 1.36
CA ILE A 101 24.26 9.94 0.91
C ILE A 101 24.08 9.42 -0.53
N LEU A 102 22.83 9.27 -1.00
CA LEU A 102 22.44 8.74 -2.31
C LEU A 102 21.93 9.82 -3.28
N ARG A 103 22.42 11.07 -3.14
CA ARG A 103 22.15 12.17 -4.10
C ARG A 103 22.43 11.69 -5.54
N GLY A 104 21.40 11.69 -6.40
CA GLY A 104 21.46 11.26 -7.80
C GLY A 104 20.77 9.92 -8.10
N TRP A 105 20.64 9.03 -7.11
CA TRP A 105 19.88 7.78 -7.23
C TRP A 105 18.48 7.89 -6.64
N LEU A 106 18.35 8.71 -5.59
CA LEU A 106 17.07 9.05 -5.00
C LEU A 106 16.61 10.42 -5.50
N PRO A 107 15.30 10.61 -5.68
CA PRO A 107 14.79 11.92 -6.02
C PRO A 107 15.09 12.92 -4.89
N ILE A 108 15.44 14.14 -5.27
CA ILE A 108 15.88 15.19 -4.37
C ILE A 108 14.70 15.68 -3.54
N SER A 109 14.85 15.74 -2.22
CA SER A 109 13.90 16.39 -1.33
C SER A 109 14.61 17.47 -0.51
N ASN A 110 13.90 18.56 -0.20
CA ASN A 110 14.38 19.60 0.72
C ASN A 110 14.17 19.14 2.16
N ASN A 111 14.88 18.08 2.57
CA ASN A 111 14.81 17.51 3.92
C ASN A 111 13.40 17.00 4.33
N THR A 112 12.60 16.61 3.34
CA THR A 112 11.23 16.09 3.53
C THR A 112 11.14 14.64 3.09
N MET A 113 10.34 13.85 3.82
CA MET A 113 10.12 12.42 3.54
C MET A 113 9.11 12.27 2.40
N LEU A 114 9.58 12.34 1.16
CA LEU A 114 8.74 12.21 -0.03
C LEU A 114 8.58 10.76 -0.51
N GLY A 115 9.54 9.91 -0.13
CA GLY A 115 9.69 8.57 -0.67
C GLY A 115 9.99 8.56 -2.17
N MET A 116 9.93 7.36 -2.76
CA MET A 116 9.99 7.20 -4.21
C MET A 116 8.78 7.81 -4.93
N PHE A 117 7.67 8.02 -4.22
CA PHE A 117 6.43 8.55 -4.80
C PHE A 117 6.44 10.05 -5.01
N GLN A 118 7.43 10.78 -4.46
CA GLN A 118 7.52 12.23 -4.58
C GLN A 118 6.35 13.00 -3.96
N GLN A 119 5.58 12.34 -3.10
CA GLN A 119 4.37 12.88 -2.51
C GLN A 119 4.35 12.55 -1.02
N PRO A 120 4.41 13.57 -0.13
CA PRO A 120 4.55 13.34 1.31
C PRO A 120 3.32 12.64 1.90
N ASN A 121 2.11 12.96 1.42
CA ASN A 121 0.88 12.32 1.86
C ASN A 121 0.80 10.84 1.45
N LEU A 122 1.34 10.49 0.28
CA LEU A 122 1.34 9.12 -0.21
C LEU A 122 2.36 8.27 0.57
N GLN A 123 3.55 8.80 0.83
CA GLN A 123 4.54 8.16 1.70
C GLN A 123 3.99 7.96 3.12
N ALA A 124 3.38 8.99 3.73
CA ALA A 124 2.81 8.87 5.07
C ALA A 124 1.68 7.83 5.16
N SER A 125 0.80 7.77 4.15
CA SER A 125 -0.28 6.77 4.06
C SER A 125 0.28 5.36 3.89
N LEU A 126 1.34 5.21 3.09
CA LEU A 126 2.06 3.94 2.96
C LEU A 126 2.66 3.51 4.29
N MET A 127 3.36 4.41 5.01
CA MET A 127 3.96 4.09 6.31
C MET A 127 2.91 3.72 7.35
N SER A 128 1.75 4.37 7.37
CA SER A 128 0.64 3.96 8.21
C SER A 128 0.12 2.56 7.87
N THR A 129 0.08 2.21 6.58
CA THR A 129 -0.28 0.85 6.14
C THR A 129 0.78 -0.16 6.56
N THR A 130 2.07 0.21 6.50
CA THR A 130 3.19 -0.59 6.98
C THR A 130 3.06 -0.89 8.47
N VAL A 131 2.69 0.11 9.28
CA VAL A 131 2.40 -0.08 10.73
C VAL A 131 1.29 -1.12 10.92
N ALA A 132 0.19 -0.99 10.18
CA ALA A 132 -0.93 -1.95 10.26
C ALA A 132 -0.51 -3.37 9.91
N VAL A 133 0.22 -3.55 8.80
CA VAL A 133 0.71 -4.87 8.36
C VAL A 133 1.70 -5.46 9.35
N ALA A 134 2.62 -4.65 9.89
CA ALA A 134 3.61 -5.10 10.86
C ALA A 134 2.94 -5.55 12.18
N LEU A 135 1.96 -4.78 12.68
CA LEU A 135 1.18 -5.15 13.87
C LEU A 135 0.34 -6.40 13.64
N TYR A 136 -0.34 -6.50 12.49
CA TYR A 136 -1.11 -7.68 12.12
C TYR A 136 -0.22 -8.93 12.10
N LEU A 137 0.96 -8.86 11.48
CA LEU A 137 1.92 -9.96 11.46
C LEU A 137 2.44 -10.28 12.86
N ALA A 138 2.69 -9.29 13.71
CA ALA A 138 3.18 -9.48 15.07
C ALA A 138 2.19 -10.22 15.99
N VAL A 139 0.88 -9.97 15.80
CA VAL A 139 -0.19 -10.59 16.61
C VAL A 139 -0.66 -11.93 16.04
N THR A 140 -0.33 -12.24 14.78
CA THR A 140 -0.73 -13.49 14.14
C THR A 140 -0.03 -14.69 14.81
N PRO A 141 -0.73 -15.83 15.07
CA PRO A 141 -0.14 -17.00 15.73
C PRO A 141 1.13 -17.54 15.05
N GLY A 142 1.24 -17.38 13.72
CA GLY A 142 2.41 -17.76 12.94
C GLY A 142 3.70 -17.02 13.32
N PHE A 143 3.62 -15.84 13.93
CA PHE A 143 4.78 -15.03 14.29
C PHE A 143 5.70 -15.68 15.32
N VAL A 144 5.11 -16.37 16.30
CA VAL A 144 5.86 -16.99 17.40
C VAL A 144 6.86 -18.01 16.87
N GLY A 145 6.43 -18.82 15.89
CA GLY A 145 7.24 -19.83 15.23
C GLY A 145 8.19 -19.31 14.14
N GLN A 146 8.21 -18.01 13.86
CA GLN A 146 9.06 -17.47 12.80
C GLN A 146 10.52 -17.33 13.20
N HIS A 147 11.38 -17.45 12.18
CA HIS A 147 12.82 -17.27 12.31
C HIS A 147 13.18 -15.83 12.67
N TRP A 148 14.35 -15.65 13.31
CA TRP A 148 14.82 -14.35 13.76
C TRP A 148 14.82 -13.24 12.69
N PRO A 149 15.15 -13.47 11.40
CA PRO A 149 15.19 -12.38 10.42
C PRO A 149 13.80 -11.81 10.14
N MET A 150 12.76 -12.65 10.17
CA MET A 150 11.38 -12.21 9.94
C MET A 150 10.83 -11.44 11.13
N LYS A 151 11.26 -11.81 12.36
CA LYS A 151 10.95 -11.04 13.57
C LYS A 151 11.65 -9.68 13.53
N THR A 152 12.94 -9.65 13.19
CA THR A 152 13.70 -8.41 13.03
C THR A 152 13.08 -7.51 11.95
N LEU A 153 12.68 -8.09 10.81
CA LEU A 153 12.00 -7.35 9.75
C LEU A 153 10.74 -6.65 10.27
N VAL A 154 9.89 -7.36 11.02
CA VAL A 154 8.66 -6.78 11.60
C VAL A 154 8.97 -5.64 12.58
N PHE A 155 9.86 -5.86 13.54
CA PHE A 155 10.16 -4.82 14.53
C PHE A 155 10.86 -3.61 13.93
N LEU A 156 11.81 -3.82 13.01
CA LEU A 156 12.53 -2.76 12.34
C LEU A 156 11.59 -1.92 11.47
N THR A 157 10.74 -2.57 10.68
CA THR A 157 9.75 -1.85 9.84
C THR A 157 8.73 -1.10 10.66
N LEU A 158 8.22 -1.72 11.73
CA LEU A 158 7.29 -1.06 12.64
C LEU A 158 7.90 0.20 13.25
N ALA A 159 9.15 0.12 13.72
CA ALA A 159 9.85 1.27 14.31
C ALA A 159 10.08 2.40 13.30
N LEU A 160 10.62 2.08 12.12
CA LEU A 160 10.90 3.07 11.08
C LEU A 160 9.63 3.70 10.53
N ALA A 161 8.60 2.90 10.24
CA ALA A 161 7.34 3.40 9.72
C ALA A 161 6.61 4.29 10.76
N SER A 162 6.61 3.90 12.04
CA SER A 162 6.02 4.72 13.11
C SER A 162 6.77 6.05 13.26
N PHE A 163 8.10 6.02 13.20
CA PHE A 163 8.92 7.23 13.20
C PHE A 163 8.58 8.15 12.02
N GLU A 164 8.52 7.63 10.79
CA GLU A 164 8.19 8.44 9.62
C GLU A 164 6.79 9.04 9.69
N VAL A 165 5.78 8.28 10.14
CA VAL A 165 4.42 8.81 10.27
C VAL A 165 4.40 10.03 11.20
N VAL A 166 5.06 9.94 12.36
CA VAL A 166 5.12 11.04 13.33
C VAL A 166 5.98 12.19 12.81
N ALA A 167 7.16 11.89 12.27
CA ALA A 167 8.11 12.88 11.77
C ALA A 167 7.60 13.64 10.53
N SER A 168 6.76 13.00 9.70
CA SER A 168 6.18 13.64 8.51
C SER A 168 5.23 14.78 8.84
N GLY A 169 4.67 14.83 10.07
CA GLY A 169 3.64 15.79 10.46
C GLY A 169 2.33 15.67 9.65
N SER A 170 2.16 14.59 8.87
CA SER A 170 0.98 14.41 8.03
C SER A 170 -0.25 14.09 8.89
N ARG A 171 -1.25 14.98 8.86
CA ARG A 171 -2.53 14.77 9.56
C ARG A 171 -3.22 13.49 9.09
N VAL A 172 -3.15 13.19 7.79
CA VAL A 172 -3.75 11.98 7.22
C VAL A 172 -3.02 10.73 7.73
N GLY A 173 -1.69 10.74 7.73
CA GLY A 173 -0.88 9.64 8.25
C GLY A 173 -1.10 9.38 9.75
N LEU A 174 -1.25 10.44 10.55
CA LEU A 174 -1.54 10.33 11.97
C LEU A 174 -2.95 9.79 12.23
N LEU A 175 -3.97 10.27 11.49
CA LEU A 175 -5.33 9.76 11.60
C LEU A 175 -5.41 8.28 11.20
N SER A 176 -4.75 7.88 10.13
CA SER A 176 -4.72 6.47 9.72
C SER A 176 -3.97 5.60 10.72
N ALA A 177 -2.87 6.07 11.31
CA ALA A 177 -2.15 5.32 12.33
C ALA A 177 -2.98 5.20 13.63
N LEU A 178 -3.70 6.26 14.01
CA LEU A 178 -4.62 6.25 15.14
C LEU A 178 -5.73 5.20 14.96
N LEU A 179 -6.33 5.13 13.76
CA LEU A 179 -7.34 4.13 13.41
C LEU A 179 -6.82 2.68 13.44
N VAL A 180 -5.51 2.48 13.24
CA VAL A 180 -4.90 1.15 13.28
C VAL A 180 -4.66 0.67 14.71
N VAL A 181 -4.45 1.59 15.65
CA VAL A 181 -4.16 1.28 17.05
C VAL A 181 -5.44 1.17 17.90
N LEU A 182 -6.50 1.90 17.53
CA LEU A 182 -7.83 1.84 18.15
C LEU A 182 -8.61 0.57 17.74
#